data_AF-A0A7K2N1K2-F1
#
_entry.id   AF-A0A7K2N1K2-F1
#
_cell.length_a   1.000
_cell.length_b   1.000
_cell.length_c   1.000
_cell.angle_alpha   90.00
_cell.angle_beta   90.00
_cell.angle_gamma   90.00
#
_symmetry.space_group_name_H-M   'P 1'
#
loop_
_entity.id
_entity.type
_entity.pdbx_description
1 polymer ?
#
loop_
_entity_poly.entity_id
_entity_poly.type
_entity_poly.pdbx_seq_one_letter_code
_entity_poly.pdbx_strand_id
1 'polypeptide(L)'
;MPAAQPAEPPAEDLPEELTRLAALHGVATSYRPSPDRTVRASSAAVTLALAALGVDAGTPGAVRAALTARETELRERLLPPTVVCWEGGGTPDALATLPAGTRLRVDTEQGERRDGVERLPPGVHRLTATA
;
A
#
# COMPACT_ATOMS: atom_id res chain seq x y z
N MET A 1 -20.16 26.29 26.89
CA MET A 1 -21.18 25.42 26.29
C MET A 1 -20.51 24.59 25.19
N PRO A 2 -20.11 23.33 25.42
CA PRO A 2 -19.69 22.48 24.32
C PRO A 2 -20.92 22.17 23.46
N ALA A 3 -20.78 22.31 22.15
CA ALA A 3 -21.84 21.96 21.20
C ALA A 3 -22.14 20.46 21.33
N ALA A 4 -23.43 20.10 21.36
CA ALA A 4 -23.87 18.71 21.30
C ALA A 4 -23.32 18.08 20.02
N GLN A 5 -22.51 17.03 20.17
CA GLN A 5 -22.09 16.21 19.03
C GLN A 5 -23.36 15.61 18.40
N PRO A 6 -23.52 15.68 17.06
CA PRO A 6 -24.51 14.86 16.38
C PRO A 6 -24.25 13.41 16.81
N ALA A 7 -25.30 12.71 17.24
CA ALA A 7 -25.19 11.29 17.54
C ALA A 7 -24.62 10.60 16.29
N GLU A 8 -23.39 10.12 16.38
CA GLU A 8 -22.80 9.27 15.35
C GLU A 8 -23.78 8.10 15.20
N PRO A 9 -24.37 7.89 14.00
CA PRO A 9 -25.19 6.71 13.78
C PRO A 9 -24.37 5.47 14.15
N PRO A 10 -25.01 4.39 14.65
CA PRO A 10 -24.30 3.16 14.97
C PRO A 10 -23.42 2.82 13.76
N ALA A 11 -22.12 2.69 13.99
CA ALA A 11 -21.18 2.34 12.94
C ALA A 11 -21.61 0.96 12.43
N GLU A 12 -22.31 0.93 11.31
CA GLU A 12 -22.52 -0.31 10.57
C GLU A 12 -21.14 -0.93 10.35
N ASP A 13 -21.03 -2.22 10.66
CA ASP A 13 -19.79 -2.95 10.43
C ASP A 13 -19.39 -2.78 8.97
N LEU A 14 -18.19 -2.23 8.75
CA LEU A 14 -17.69 -1.99 7.41
C LEU A 14 -17.61 -3.34 6.68
N PRO A 15 -18.14 -3.48 5.46
CA PRO A 15 -18.04 -4.73 4.73
C PRO A 15 -16.59 -5.24 4.66
N GLU A 16 -16.37 -6.53 4.90
CA GLU A 16 -15.02 -7.11 4.98
C GLU A 16 -14.23 -6.88 3.69
N GLU A 17 -14.87 -7.07 2.53
CA GLU A 17 -14.25 -6.84 1.22
C GLU A 17 -13.81 -5.37 1.04
N LEU A 18 -14.61 -4.41 1.55
CA LEU A 18 -14.26 -2.98 1.50
C LEU A 18 -13.10 -2.67 2.45
N THR A 19 -13.07 -3.29 3.63
CA THR A 19 -11.96 -3.17 4.59
C THR A 19 -10.66 -3.70 3.98
N ARG A 20 -10.72 -4.86 3.32
CA ARG A 20 -9.56 -5.49 2.67
C ARG A 20 -9.07 -4.65 1.50
N LEU A 21 -9.97 -4.14 0.67
CA LEU A 21 -9.62 -3.24 -0.43
C LEU A 21 -8.96 -1.97 0.10
N ALA A 22 -9.52 -1.35 1.13
CA ALA A 22 -8.94 -0.18 1.78
C ALA A 22 -7.51 -0.44 2.26
N ALA A 23 -7.25 -1.58 2.91
CA ALA A 23 -5.92 -1.96 3.37
C ALA A 23 -4.91 -2.09 2.22
N LEU A 24 -5.29 -2.70 1.08
CA LEU A 24 -4.42 -2.84 -0.09
C LEU A 24 -4.04 -1.51 -0.76
N HIS A 25 -4.83 -0.45 -0.53
CA HIS A 25 -4.60 0.90 -1.02
C HIS A 25 -4.08 1.87 0.07
N GLY A 26 -3.81 1.38 1.28
CA GLY A 26 -3.31 2.22 2.38
C GLY A 26 -4.35 3.18 2.97
N VAL A 27 -5.64 2.93 2.76
CA VAL A 27 -6.73 3.71 3.33
C VAL A 27 -7.08 3.15 4.70
N ALA A 28 -6.91 3.96 5.75
CA ALA A 28 -7.28 3.57 7.10
C ALA A 28 -8.81 3.58 7.29
N THR A 29 -9.36 2.51 7.87
CA THR A 29 -10.80 2.38 8.18
C THR A 29 -11.16 2.85 9.60
N SER A 30 -10.18 3.38 10.33
CA SER A 30 -10.38 4.01 11.63
C SER A 30 -9.25 4.98 11.95
N TYR A 31 -9.52 5.96 12.81
CA TYR A 31 -8.51 6.92 13.25
C TYR A 31 -8.75 7.31 14.71
N ARG A 32 -7.71 7.86 15.34
CA ARG A 32 -7.71 8.24 16.76
C ARG A 32 -7.44 9.73 16.91
N PRO A 33 -8.46 10.60 16.94
CA PRO A 33 -8.28 12.05 17.05
C PRO A 33 -7.79 12.51 18.43
N SER A 34 -7.97 11.70 19.47
CA SER A 34 -7.42 11.91 20.81
C SER A 34 -7.08 10.56 21.46
N PRO A 35 -6.19 10.48 22.46
CA PRO A 35 -5.70 9.21 23.02
C PRO A 35 -6.80 8.20 23.39
N ASP A 36 -7.94 8.68 23.91
CA ASP A 36 -9.02 7.83 24.40
C ASP A 36 -10.21 7.71 23.42
N ARG A 37 -10.10 8.25 22.19
CA ARG A 37 -11.18 8.21 21.20
C ARG A 37 -10.72 7.56 19.91
N THR A 38 -11.30 6.41 19.56
CA THR A 38 -11.15 5.80 18.23
C THR A 38 -12.45 5.93 17.46
N VAL A 39 -12.36 6.40 16.22
CA VAL A 39 -13.50 6.61 15.33
C VAL A 39 -13.39 5.66 14.15
N ARG A 40 -14.45 4.92 13.86
CA ARG A 40 -14.56 4.12 12.63
C ARG A 40 -14.95 5.02 11.46
N ALA A 41 -14.30 4.84 10.32
CA ALA A 41 -14.73 5.50 9.09
C ALA A 41 -16.05 4.87 8.60
N SER A 42 -16.94 5.68 8.04
CA SER A 42 -18.15 5.15 7.39
C SER A 42 -17.81 4.50 6.04
N SER A 43 -18.64 3.56 5.59
CA SER A 43 -18.52 2.95 4.25
C SER A 43 -18.44 4.00 3.15
N ALA A 44 -19.26 5.06 3.25
CA ALA A 44 -19.22 6.18 2.31
C ALA A 44 -17.86 6.92 2.30
N ALA A 45 -17.28 7.19 3.47
CA ALA A 45 -15.98 7.85 3.55
C ALA A 45 -14.85 6.99 2.95
N VAL A 46 -14.87 5.68 3.21
CA VAL A 46 -13.88 4.75 2.64
C VAL A 46 -14.04 4.63 1.12
N THR A 47 -15.27 4.50 0.61
CA THR A 47 -15.54 4.49 -0.83
C THR A 47 -15.07 5.78 -1.52
N LEU A 48 -15.33 6.95 -0.93
CA LEU A 48 -14.88 8.23 -1.49
C LEU A 48 -13.35 8.37 -1.49
N ALA A 49 -12.69 7.93 -0.41
CA ALA A 49 -11.23 7.92 -0.34
C ALA A 49 -10.61 7.00 -1.41
N LEU A 50 -11.17 5.80 -1.59
CA LEU A 50 -10.76 4.88 -2.66
C LEU A 50 -10.99 5.48 -4.05
N ALA A 51 -12.12 6.13 -4.28
CA ALA A 51 -12.41 6.81 -5.54
C ALA A 51 -11.40 7.95 -5.83
N ALA A 52 -10.99 8.69 -4.80
CA ALA A 52 -9.95 9.71 -4.94
C ALA A 52 -8.57 9.13 -5.31
N LEU A 53 -8.31 7.87 -4.97
CA LEU A 53 -7.14 7.10 -5.42
C LEU A 53 -7.34 6.42 -6.80
N GLY A 54 -8.47 6.67 -7.47
CA GLY A 54 -8.79 6.10 -8.77
C GLY A 54 -9.37 4.68 -8.72
N VAL A 55 -9.85 4.21 -7.57
CA VAL A 55 -10.41 2.88 -7.39
C VAL A 55 -11.94 2.92 -7.39
N ASP A 56 -12.59 2.16 -8.26
CA ASP A 56 -14.05 2.02 -8.25
C ASP A 56 -14.50 1.09 -7.09
N ALA A 57 -15.11 1.70 -6.08
CA ALA A 57 -15.70 1.03 -4.93
C ALA A 57 -17.18 1.43 -4.74
N GLY A 58 -17.84 1.90 -5.81
CA GLY A 58 -19.20 2.44 -5.73
C GLY A 58 -20.30 1.38 -5.52
N THR A 59 -19.99 0.11 -5.79
CA THR A 59 -20.91 -1.02 -5.60
C THR A 59 -20.18 -2.24 -5.05
N PRO A 60 -20.87 -3.21 -4.41
CA PRO A 60 -20.24 -4.46 -3.98
C PRO A 60 -19.58 -5.24 -5.14
N GLY A 61 -20.15 -5.19 -6.34
CA GLY A 61 -19.57 -5.79 -7.54
C GLY A 61 -18.24 -5.13 -7.93
N ALA A 62 -18.20 -3.79 -7.91
CA ALA A 62 -16.99 -3.02 -8.20
C ALA A 62 -15.88 -3.29 -7.16
N VAL A 63 -16.22 -3.36 -5.87
CA VAL A 63 -15.27 -3.69 -4.79
C VAL A 63 -14.60 -5.05 -5.05
N ARG A 64 -15.38 -6.09 -5.38
CA ARG A 64 -14.84 -7.43 -5.69
C ARG A 64 -13.94 -7.43 -6.91
N ALA A 65 -14.34 -6.71 -7.96
CA ALA A 65 -13.54 -6.60 -9.18
C ALA A 65 -12.21 -5.87 -8.92
N ALA A 66 -12.25 -4.75 -8.19
CA ALA A 66 -11.08 -3.98 -7.80
C ALA A 66 -10.13 -4.79 -6.91
N LEU A 67 -10.68 -5.54 -5.94
CA LEU A 67 -9.90 -6.43 -5.08
C LEU A 67 -9.16 -7.50 -5.91
N THR A 68 -9.88 -8.20 -6.79
CA THR A 68 -9.31 -9.24 -7.66
C THR A 68 -8.21 -8.69 -8.58
N ALA A 69 -8.46 -7.51 -9.16
CA ALA A 69 -7.49 -6.83 -10.02
C ALA A 69 -6.22 -6.46 -9.25
N ARG A 70 -6.37 -5.84 -8.07
CA ARG A 70 -5.25 -5.42 -7.23
C ARG A 70 -4.42 -6.59 -6.71
N GLU A 71 -5.07 -7.67 -6.28
CA GLU A 71 -4.38 -8.87 -5.82
C GLU A 71 -3.62 -9.57 -6.96
N THR A 72 -4.17 -9.51 -8.18
CA THR A 72 -3.48 -10.04 -9.37
C THR A 72 -2.28 -9.21 -9.75
N GLU A 73 -2.43 -7.88 -9.79
CA GLU A 73 -1.31 -6.96 -10.00
C GLU A 73 -0.18 -7.18 -8.98
N LEU A 74 -0.52 -7.29 -7.68
CA LEU A 74 0.48 -7.49 -6.63
C LEU A 74 1.20 -8.84 -6.74
N ARG A 75 0.49 -9.89 -7.17
CA ARG A 75 1.06 -11.23 -7.35
C ARG A 75 2.02 -11.30 -8.54
N GLU A 76 1.73 -10.56 -9.59
CA GLU A 76 2.53 -10.55 -10.83
C GLU A 76 3.75 -9.62 -10.73
N ARG A 77 3.75 -8.66 -9.80
CA ARG A 77 4.86 -7.72 -9.62
C ARG A 77 5.98 -8.32 -8.79
N LEU A 78 7.16 -8.43 -9.40
CA LEU A 78 8.39 -8.83 -8.69
C LEU A 78 8.86 -7.78 -7.68
N LEU A 79 8.71 -6.50 -8.00
CA LEU A 79 9.18 -5.39 -7.16
C LEU A 79 8.04 -4.45 -6.78
N PRO A 80 8.07 -3.83 -5.59
CA PRO A 80 7.25 -2.67 -5.27
C PRO A 80 7.63 -1.49 -6.18
N PRO A 81 6.79 -0.44 -6.26
CA PRO A 81 7.08 0.70 -7.14
C PRO A 81 8.40 1.40 -6.81
N THR A 82 8.80 1.32 -5.54
CA THR A 82 10.06 1.86 -5.03
C THR A 82 10.56 0.97 -3.91
N VAL A 83 11.87 0.74 -3.87
CA VAL A 83 12.56 0.07 -2.77
C VAL A 83 13.45 1.12 -2.11
N VAL A 84 13.36 1.25 -0.79
CA VAL A 84 14.22 2.13 -0.01
C VAL A 84 15.18 1.27 0.80
N CYS A 85 16.48 1.53 0.64
CA CYS A 85 17.54 0.85 1.38
C CYS A 85 18.22 1.88 2.28
N TRP A 86 18.52 1.49 3.52
CA TRP A 86 19.32 2.31 4.43
C TRP A 86 20.75 1.78 4.48
N GLU A 87 21.73 2.68 4.59
CA GLU A 87 23.12 2.29 4.81
C GLU A 87 23.26 1.55 6.14
N GLY A 88 23.93 0.39 6.13
CA GLY A 88 24.01 -0.51 7.28
C GLY A 88 22.71 -1.27 7.59
N GLY A 89 21.64 -1.03 6.83
CA GLY A 89 20.42 -1.82 6.88
C GLY A 89 20.61 -3.20 6.25
N GLY A 90 19.80 -4.17 6.70
CA GLY A 90 19.72 -5.48 6.06
C GLY A 90 19.07 -5.43 4.66
N THR A 91 18.98 -6.59 4.02
CA THR A 91 18.29 -6.73 2.74
C THR A 91 16.82 -6.30 2.89
N PRO A 92 16.31 -5.38 2.05
CA PRO A 92 14.90 -5.02 2.06
C PRO A 92 13.99 -6.23 1.85
N ASP A 93 12.87 -6.30 2.58
CA ASP A 93 11.92 -7.41 2.50
C ASP A 93 11.48 -7.72 1.06
N ALA A 94 11.26 -6.66 0.27
CA ALA A 94 10.89 -6.77 -1.13
C ALA A 94 11.89 -7.57 -1.99
N LEU A 95 13.17 -7.57 -1.61
CA LEU A 95 14.21 -8.35 -2.30
C LEU A 95 14.38 -9.73 -1.68
N ALA A 96 14.14 -9.87 -0.37
CA ALA A 96 14.22 -11.13 0.34
C ALA A 96 13.12 -12.13 -0.09
N THR A 97 11.97 -11.64 -0.57
CA THR A 97 10.84 -12.47 -1.01
C THR A 97 10.82 -12.76 -2.51
N LEU A 98 11.87 -12.39 -3.25
CA LEU A 98 11.91 -12.62 -4.69
C LEU A 98 11.94 -14.12 -5.03
N PRO A 99 11.27 -14.55 -6.12
CA PRO A 99 11.36 -15.93 -6.59
C PRO A 99 12.81 -16.35 -6.87
N ALA A 100 13.13 -17.61 -6.57
CA ALA A 100 14.44 -18.17 -6.89
C ALA A 100 14.73 -18.05 -8.40
N GLY A 101 15.96 -17.66 -8.74
CA GLY A 101 16.36 -17.39 -10.13
C GLY A 101 16.15 -15.95 -10.60
N THR A 102 15.48 -15.11 -9.80
CA THR A 102 15.35 -13.67 -10.12
C THR A 102 16.71 -13.00 -10.18
N ARG A 103 17.02 -12.39 -11.32
CA ARG A 103 18.23 -11.57 -11.52
C ARG A 103 17.92 -10.11 -11.24
N LEU A 104 18.81 -9.47 -10.49
CA LEU A 104 18.76 -8.04 -10.21
C LEU A 104 19.75 -7.28 -11.08
N ARG A 105 19.36 -6.07 -11.47
CA ARG A 105 20.22 -5.09 -12.10
C ARG A 105 19.93 -3.72 -11.52
N VAL A 106 20.97 -3.05 -11.04
CA VAL A 106 20.94 -1.69 -10.55
C VAL A 106 21.73 -0.82 -11.51
N ASP A 107 21.07 0.16 -12.11
CA ASP A 107 21.74 1.28 -12.77
C ASP A 107 21.84 2.41 -11.72
N THR A 108 23.06 2.67 -11.24
CA THR A 108 23.33 3.68 -10.21
C THR A 108 23.17 5.09 -10.78
N GLU A 109 23.01 6.08 -9.89
CA GLU A 109 22.91 7.49 -10.26
C GLU A 109 24.19 7.99 -10.94
N GLN A 110 25.32 7.40 -10.55
CA GLN A 110 26.65 7.71 -11.06
C GLN A 110 26.93 7.03 -12.42
N GLY A 111 25.97 6.28 -12.97
CA GLY A 111 26.09 5.61 -14.26
C GLY A 111 26.75 4.22 -14.23
N GLU A 112 27.14 3.74 -13.05
CA GLU A 112 27.63 2.37 -12.85
C GLU A 112 26.48 1.36 -12.91
N ARG A 113 26.74 0.16 -13.44
CA ARG A 113 25.81 -0.98 -13.38
C ARG A 113 26.30 -2.01 -12.36
N ARG A 114 25.38 -2.50 -11.53
CA ARG A 114 25.63 -3.54 -10.53
C ARG A 114 24.54 -4.61 -10.56
N ASP A 115 24.87 -5.80 -10.05
CA ASP A 115 23.94 -6.95 -10.00
C ASP A 115 23.30 -7.16 -8.61
N GLY A 116 23.48 -6.19 -7.71
CA GLY A 116 23.00 -6.24 -6.33
C GLY A 116 22.85 -4.85 -5.73
N VAL A 117 22.22 -4.78 -4.56
CA VAL A 117 21.94 -3.53 -3.84
C VAL A 117 22.90 -3.26 -2.69
N GLU A 118 23.92 -4.10 -2.53
CA GLU A 118 24.88 -4.00 -1.44
C GLU A 118 25.84 -2.83 -1.67
N ARG A 119 26.04 -2.01 -0.63
CA ARG A 119 26.99 -0.89 -0.63
C ARG A 119 26.78 0.08 -1.80
N LEU A 120 25.52 0.32 -2.16
CA LEU A 120 25.17 1.39 -3.07
C LEU A 120 25.51 2.74 -2.40
N PRO A 121 26.10 3.69 -3.14
CA PRO A 121 26.25 5.05 -2.62
C PRO A 121 24.86 5.63 -2.31
N PRO A 122 24.72 6.55 -1.35
CA PRO A 122 23.47 7.27 -1.16
C PRO A 122 23.06 7.96 -2.47
N GLY A 123 21.80 7.78 -2.88
CA GLY A 123 21.30 8.34 -4.14
C GLY A 123 20.03 7.67 -4.64
N VAL A 124 19.61 8.05 -5.84
CA VAL A 124 18.44 7.47 -6.52
C VAL A 124 18.92 6.55 -7.64
N HIS A 125 18.56 5.28 -7.53
CA HIS A 125 18.99 4.25 -8.47
C HIS A 125 17.82 3.59 -9.17
N ARG A 126 18.06 3.08 -10.38
CA ARG A 126 17.07 2.31 -11.12
C ARG A 126 17.31 0.83 -10.88
N LEU A 127 16.38 0.18 -10.19
CA LEU A 127 16.38 -1.27 -9.96
C LEU A 127 15.50 -1.97 -11.01
N THR A 128 16.01 -3.04 -11.59
CA THR A 128 15.29 -3.96 -12.48
C THR A 128 15.41 -5.38 -11.93
N ALA A 129 14.29 -6.11 -11.84
CA ALA A 129 14.26 -7.53 -11.53
C ALA A 129 13.72 -8.33 -12.72
N THR A 130 14.28 -9.51 -12.97
CA THR A 130 13.83 -10.41 -14.05
C THR A 130 13.85 -11.84 -13.54
N ALA A 131 12.67 -12.47 -13.48
CA ALA A 131 12.50 -13.89 -13.14
C ALA A 131 12.90 -14.82 -14.30
#